data_AF-A0A8S4R9V6-F1
#
_entry.id   AF-A0A8S4R9V6-F1
#
_cell.length_a   1.000
_cell.length_b   1.000
_cell.length_c   1.000
_cell.angle_alpha   90.00
_cell.angle_beta   90.00
_cell.angle_gamma   90.00
#
_symmetry.space_group_name_H-M   'P 1'
#
loop_
_entity.id
_entity.type
_entity.pdbx_description
1 polymer ?
#
loop_
_entity_poly.entity_id
_entity_poly.type
_entity_poly.pdbx_seq_one_letter_code
_entity_poly.pdbx_strand_id
1 'polypeptide(L)'
;MRKLRVAVGKSRMHKTYPAAIYFVLIAFFEVVSSRDNMLPHHLKLSSTLTCRLIGGLTREQRSVCHDSADTAAIAFEGLQMAVKECQHQFRWHRWNCSSLLSKSSNPHSSGIMKRGFRETAFLYALTSAGVAHAVARACAQGRLISCGCDPLGYRAAHERGRSRSNKWEWSGCSHNLAYGIEFSKKFLDVREQVDDLQSKINVHNNNAGRSHRVNPKDGEEYRRLIGAVCSDPAFSAQGRGFDSYYWKMFV
;
A
#
# COMPACT_ATOMS: atom_id res chain seq x y z
N MET A 1 -21.92 55.90 62.07
CA MET A 1 -21.20 55.93 60.77
C MET A 1 -19.71 55.84 61.09
N ARG A 2 -18.83 54.99 60.54
CA ARG A 2 -18.79 54.16 59.33
C ARG A 2 -18.08 52.84 59.72
N LYS A 3 -18.67 51.67 59.41
CA LYS A 3 -17.99 50.37 59.54
C LYS A 3 -16.99 50.25 58.38
N LEU A 4 -15.70 50.08 58.70
CA LEU A 4 -14.63 49.82 57.74
C LEU A 4 -14.92 48.50 57.00
N ARG A 5 -14.94 48.58 55.67
CA ARG A 5 -14.87 47.40 54.79
C ARG A 5 -13.40 47.01 54.66
N VAL A 6 -13.03 45.84 55.16
CA VAL A 6 -11.75 45.20 54.84
C VAL A 6 -11.94 44.42 53.54
N ALA A 7 -11.26 44.85 52.48
CA ALA A 7 -11.22 44.16 51.19
C ALA A 7 -10.22 43.00 51.28
N VAL A 8 -10.70 41.78 51.07
CA VAL A 8 -9.84 40.60 50.90
C VAL A 8 -9.33 40.58 49.46
N GLY A 9 -8.06 40.93 49.28
CA GLY A 9 -7.36 40.83 48.00
C GLY A 9 -7.21 39.37 47.56
N LYS A 10 -7.76 39.03 46.40
CA LYS A 10 -7.64 37.72 45.77
C LYS A 10 -6.34 37.69 44.96
N SER A 11 -5.22 37.33 45.59
CA SER A 11 -3.94 37.16 44.89
C SER A 11 -4.03 35.97 43.93
N ARG A 12 -4.09 36.29 42.63
CA ARG A 12 -4.04 35.34 41.53
C ARG A 12 -2.58 34.86 41.41
N MET A 13 -2.27 33.67 41.92
CA MET A 13 -0.97 33.03 41.67
C MET A 13 -0.85 32.71 40.18
N HIS A 14 -0.14 33.55 39.44
CA HIS A 14 0.39 33.17 38.14
C HIS A 14 1.50 32.14 38.38
N LYS A 15 1.21 30.85 38.14
CA LYS A 15 2.25 29.82 38.04
C LYS A 15 3.12 30.15 36.83
N THR A 16 4.21 30.86 37.08
CA THR A 16 5.34 30.98 36.16
C THR A 16 6.01 29.61 36.11
N TYR A 17 5.63 28.78 35.15
CA TYR A 17 6.38 27.57 34.84
C TYR A 17 7.75 28.01 34.31
N PRO A 18 8.87 27.56 34.91
CA PRO A 18 10.19 27.94 34.41
C PRO A 18 10.29 27.50 32.95
N ALA A 19 10.82 28.35 32.08
CA ALA A 19 11.01 28.09 30.65
C ALA A 19 11.73 26.74 30.40
N ALA A 20 12.51 26.27 31.36
CA ALA A 20 13.12 24.94 31.40
C ALA A 20 12.11 23.79 31.19
N ILE A 21 10.88 23.87 31.72
CA ILE A 21 9.87 22.81 31.54
C ILE A 21 9.39 22.76 30.08
N TYR A 22 9.18 23.92 29.46
CA TYR A 22 8.84 23.98 28.04
C TYR A 22 9.98 23.48 27.15
N PHE A 23 11.22 23.84 27.46
CA PHE A 23 12.40 23.31 26.76
C PHE A 23 12.53 21.79 26.91
N VAL A 24 12.29 21.25 28.10
CA VAL A 24 12.31 19.80 28.34
C VAL A 24 11.18 19.11 27.59
N LEU A 25 9.96 19.66 27.57
CA LEU A 25 8.84 19.08 26.82
C LEU A 25 9.04 19.15 25.31
N ILE A 26 9.61 20.24 24.78
CA ILE A 26 9.95 20.37 23.36
C ILE A 26 11.09 19.43 22.99
N ALA A 27 12.14 19.34 23.81
CA ALA A 27 13.23 18.39 23.61
C ALA A 27 12.74 16.94 23.70
N PHE A 28 11.81 16.62 24.62
CA PHE A 28 11.15 15.32 24.66
C PHE A 28 10.28 15.09 23.42
N PHE A 29 9.55 16.09 22.92
CA PHE A 29 8.78 15.98 21.68
C PHE A 29 9.67 15.79 20.45
N GLU A 30 10.80 16.50 20.36
CA GLU A 30 11.79 16.31 19.28
C GLU A 30 12.48 14.95 19.40
N VAL A 31 12.81 14.49 20.61
CA VAL A 31 13.36 13.15 20.85
C VAL A 31 12.32 12.05 20.57
N VAL A 32 11.04 12.27 20.86
CA VAL A 32 9.95 11.32 20.57
C VAL A 32 9.62 11.31 19.07
N SER A 33 9.57 12.45 18.38
CA SER A 33 9.45 12.52 16.92
C SER A 33 10.69 12.02 16.18
N SER A 34 11.89 12.09 16.79
CA SER A 34 13.12 11.48 16.25
C SER A 34 13.17 9.97 16.49
N ARG A 35 12.52 9.46 17.56
CA ARG A 35 12.43 8.02 17.88
C ARG A 35 11.46 7.22 16.99
N ASP A 36 10.82 7.84 16.01
CA ASP A 36 10.15 7.11 14.92
C ASP A 36 11.09 6.75 13.75
N ASN A 37 12.36 7.19 13.78
CA ASN A 37 13.34 6.91 12.71
C ASN A 37 14.58 6.12 13.15
N MET A 38 14.53 5.42 14.29
CA MET A 38 15.60 4.50 14.66
C MET A 38 15.05 3.19 15.22
N LEU A 39 14.18 2.54 14.44
CA LEU A 39 14.13 1.08 14.48
C LEU A 39 15.41 0.57 13.78
N PRO A 40 16.19 -0.32 14.39
CA PRO A 40 17.35 -0.88 13.72
C PRO A 40 16.90 -1.56 12.42
N HIS A 41 17.51 -1.16 11.29
CA HIS A 41 17.41 -1.83 9.99
C HIS A 41 17.91 -3.30 10.01
N HIS A 42 18.30 -3.82 11.18
CA HIS A 42 18.90 -5.13 11.38
C HIS A 42 17.95 -6.07 12.09
N LEU A 43 16.96 -6.55 11.33
CA LEU A 43 16.58 -7.96 11.22
C LEU A 43 15.65 -8.06 10.00
N LYS A 44 16.11 -7.54 8.85
CA LYS A 44 15.56 -8.01 7.58
C LYS A 44 15.92 -9.49 7.50
N LEU A 45 14.92 -10.33 7.77
CA LEU A 45 15.00 -11.75 7.49
C LEU A 45 15.58 -11.91 6.09
N SER A 46 16.57 -12.80 5.92
CA SER A 46 17.09 -13.10 4.58
C SER A 46 15.90 -13.32 3.64
N SER A 47 15.90 -12.65 2.49
CA SER A 47 14.83 -12.76 1.50
C SER A 47 14.56 -14.22 1.12
N THR A 48 15.61 -15.05 1.11
CA THR A 48 15.51 -16.50 0.92
C THR A 48 14.79 -17.22 2.06
N LEU A 49 14.98 -16.76 3.30
CA LEU A 49 14.29 -17.29 4.48
C LEU A 49 12.81 -16.83 4.52
N THR A 50 12.48 -15.67 3.96
CA THR A 50 11.09 -15.19 3.78
C THR A 50 10.24 -16.21 3.01
N CYS A 51 10.76 -16.78 1.92
CA CYS A 51 10.05 -17.79 1.13
C CYS A 51 9.76 -19.10 1.89
N ARG A 52 10.54 -19.40 2.93
CA ARG A 52 10.33 -20.56 3.81
C ARG A 52 9.35 -20.28 4.94
N LEU A 53 9.44 -19.09 5.54
CA LEU A 53 8.66 -18.74 6.74
C LEU A 53 7.23 -18.27 6.43
N ILE A 54 6.96 -17.75 5.23
CA ILE A 54 5.62 -17.29 4.90
C ILE A 54 4.69 -18.48 4.62
N GLY A 55 3.64 -18.57 5.43
CA GLY A 55 2.57 -19.53 5.30
C GLY A 55 1.62 -19.20 4.14
N GLY A 56 0.93 -20.21 3.63
CA GLY A 56 -0.13 -20.04 2.63
C GLY A 56 0.34 -19.84 1.18
N LEU A 57 1.62 -20.07 0.88
CA LEU A 57 2.12 -20.13 -0.49
C LEU A 57 1.86 -21.50 -1.11
N THR A 58 1.39 -21.52 -2.37
CA THR A 58 1.39 -22.76 -3.17
C THR A 58 2.80 -23.19 -3.55
N ARG A 59 2.96 -24.40 -4.10
CA ARG A 59 4.26 -24.89 -4.57
C ARG A 59 4.83 -23.99 -5.67
N GLU A 60 3.97 -23.55 -6.58
CA GLU A 60 4.29 -22.69 -7.73
C GLU A 60 4.67 -21.30 -7.25
N GLN A 61 3.90 -20.72 -6.31
CA GLN A 61 4.25 -19.44 -5.69
C GLN A 61 5.58 -19.50 -4.95
N ARG A 62 5.86 -20.61 -4.27
CA ARG A 62 7.14 -20.81 -3.59
C ARG A 62 8.31 -20.92 -4.57
N SER A 63 8.11 -21.54 -5.74
CA SER A 63 9.11 -21.54 -6.82
C SER A 63 9.43 -20.12 -7.28
N VAL A 64 8.40 -19.33 -7.61
CA VAL A 64 8.57 -17.92 -8.01
C VAL A 64 9.24 -17.09 -6.91
N CYS A 65 8.90 -17.37 -5.65
CA CYS A 65 9.53 -16.71 -4.51
C CYS A 65 11.04 -17.02 -4.46
N HIS A 66 11.44 -18.27 -4.61
CA HIS A 66 12.86 -18.64 -4.60
C HIS A 66 13.63 -18.08 -5.80
N ASP A 67 13.03 -18.04 -6.99
CA ASP A 67 13.63 -17.46 -8.20
C ASP A 67 13.93 -15.96 -8.06
N SER A 68 13.19 -15.26 -7.20
CA SER A 68 13.26 -13.80 -7.06
C SER A 68 12.97 -13.38 -5.62
N ALA A 69 13.77 -13.88 -4.70
CA ALA A 69 13.53 -13.76 -3.26
C ALA A 69 13.43 -12.30 -2.77
N ASP A 70 14.30 -11.42 -3.27
CA ASP A 70 14.28 -10.00 -2.91
C ASP A 70 12.98 -9.31 -3.39
N THR A 71 12.59 -9.54 -4.64
CA THR A 71 11.33 -9.02 -5.20
C THR A 71 10.12 -9.60 -4.49
N ALA A 72 10.16 -10.89 -4.13
CA ALA A 72 9.10 -11.54 -3.37
C ALA A 72 8.94 -10.95 -1.97
N ALA A 73 10.04 -10.65 -1.27
CA ALA A 73 9.99 -9.96 0.02
C ALA A 73 9.26 -8.60 -0.08
N ILE A 74 9.53 -7.82 -1.14
CA ILE A 74 8.80 -6.57 -1.42
C ILE A 74 7.33 -6.83 -1.76
N ALA A 75 7.03 -7.88 -2.52
CA ALA A 75 5.65 -8.23 -2.83
C ALA A 75 4.85 -8.55 -1.57
N PHE A 76 5.43 -9.23 -0.58
CA PHE A 76 4.78 -9.42 0.72
C PHE A 76 4.53 -8.12 1.47
N GLU A 77 5.46 -7.14 1.43
CA GLU A 77 5.18 -5.78 1.93
C GLU A 77 3.96 -5.17 1.23
N GLY A 78 3.85 -5.33 -0.10
CA GLY A 78 2.70 -4.88 -0.89
C GLY A 78 1.38 -5.55 -0.52
N LEU A 79 1.38 -6.86 -0.25
CA LEU A 79 0.20 -7.59 0.23
C LEU A 79 -0.27 -7.09 1.59
N GLN A 80 0.65 -6.86 2.53
CA GLN A 80 0.30 -6.33 3.86
C GLN A 80 -0.22 -4.89 3.76
N MET A 81 0.33 -4.09 2.85
CA MET A 81 -0.14 -2.74 2.58
C MET A 81 -1.58 -2.76 2.05
N ALA A 82 -1.88 -3.63 1.08
CA ALA A 82 -3.22 -3.85 0.54
C ALA A 82 -4.22 -4.25 1.62
N VAL A 83 -3.87 -5.18 2.51
CA VAL A 83 -4.75 -5.58 3.62
C VAL A 83 -5.05 -4.43 4.57
N LYS A 84 -4.06 -3.59 4.90
CA LYS A 84 -4.29 -2.39 5.74
C LYS A 84 -5.25 -1.41 5.08
N GLU A 85 -5.13 -1.22 3.77
CA GLU A 85 -6.03 -0.33 3.05
C GLU A 85 -7.45 -0.94 2.93
N CYS A 86 -7.56 -2.26 2.75
CA CYS A 86 -8.83 -2.98 2.86
C CYS A 86 -9.53 -2.69 4.18
N GLN A 87 -8.80 -2.81 5.31
CA GLN A 87 -9.32 -2.50 6.64
C GLN A 87 -9.77 -1.05 6.76
N HIS A 88 -9.02 -0.12 6.18
CA HIS A 88 -9.36 1.30 6.18
C HIS A 88 -10.66 1.59 5.41
N GLN A 89 -10.83 0.99 4.23
CA GLN A 89 -12.01 1.15 3.37
C GLN A 89 -13.25 0.48 3.97
N PHE A 90 -13.07 -0.73 4.52
CA PHE A 90 -14.15 -1.52 5.10
C PHE A 90 -14.34 -1.30 6.60
N ARG A 91 -13.75 -0.26 7.20
CA ARG A 91 -13.76 -0.02 8.67
C ARG A 91 -15.16 0.07 9.29
N TRP A 92 -16.16 0.49 8.50
CA TRP A 92 -17.55 0.62 8.93
C TRP A 92 -18.48 -0.49 8.38
N HIS A 93 -17.91 -1.53 7.78
CA HIS A 93 -18.65 -2.65 7.21
C HIS A 93 -18.66 -3.85 8.17
N ARG A 94 -19.69 -4.71 8.06
CA ARG A 94 -19.79 -5.95 8.85
C ARG A 94 -18.59 -6.86 8.65
N TRP A 95 -18.08 -6.94 7.42
CA TRP A 95 -16.79 -7.52 7.10
C TRP A 95 -15.78 -6.39 6.91
N ASN A 96 -14.74 -6.34 7.73
CA ASN A 96 -13.80 -5.22 7.83
C ASN A 96 -12.34 -5.61 7.56
N CYS A 97 -12.11 -6.72 6.84
CA CYS A 97 -10.78 -7.26 6.52
C CYS A 97 -9.88 -7.60 7.73
N SER A 98 -10.40 -7.61 8.96
CA SER A 98 -9.60 -7.87 10.18
C SER A 98 -8.94 -9.24 10.21
N SER A 99 -9.61 -10.27 9.70
CA SER A 99 -9.11 -11.65 9.67
C SER A 99 -7.96 -11.91 8.68
N LEU A 100 -7.62 -10.93 7.83
CA LEU A 100 -6.59 -11.05 6.81
C LEU A 100 -5.21 -10.54 7.26
N LEU A 101 -5.17 -9.82 8.38
CA LEU A 101 -3.94 -9.20 8.87
C LEU A 101 -3.08 -10.23 9.59
N SER A 102 -2.13 -10.81 8.87
CA SER A 102 -1.09 -11.67 9.43
C SER A 102 0.24 -11.40 8.74
N LYS A 103 1.24 -10.97 9.53
CA LYS A 103 2.56 -10.57 9.02
C LYS A 103 3.34 -11.70 8.36
N SER A 104 3.01 -12.95 8.67
CA SER A 104 3.70 -14.16 8.19
C SER A 104 2.82 -15.08 7.33
N SER A 105 1.70 -14.56 6.80
CA SER A 105 0.77 -15.35 5.99
C SER A 105 0.37 -14.62 4.72
N ASN A 106 0.22 -15.39 3.64
CA ASN A 106 -0.37 -14.90 2.40
C ASN A 106 -1.89 -14.68 2.56
N PRO A 107 -2.44 -13.47 2.37
CA PRO A 107 -3.89 -13.25 2.47
C PRO A 107 -4.72 -14.08 1.48
N HIS A 108 -4.13 -14.51 0.36
CA HIS A 108 -4.77 -15.39 -0.62
C HIS A 108 -5.06 -16.81 -0.09
N SER A 109 -4.45 -17.23 1.02
CA SER A 109 -4.76 -18.53 1.65
C SER A 109 -5.98 -18.49 2.57
N SER A 110 -6.54 -17.31 2.81
CA SER A 110 -7.71 -17.13 3.67
C SER A 110 -8.97 -17.80 3.08
N GLY A 111 -9.89 -18.20 3.96
CA GLY A 111 -11.12 -18.88 3.54
C GLY A 111 -12.04 -18.01 2.67
N ILE A 112 -11.99 -16.69 2.81
CA ILE A 112 -12.79 -15.77 1.99
C ILE A 112 -12.31 -15.75 0.53
N MET A 113 -11.00 -15.83 0.30
CA MET A 113 -10.39 -15.83 -1.04
C MET A 113 -10.70 -17.07 -1.88
N LYS A 114 -11.23 -18.12 -1.26
CA LYS A 114 -11.68 -19.36 -1.92
C LYS A 114 -13.13 -19.30 -2.39
N ARG A 115 -13.85 -18.20 -2.12
CA ARG A 115 -15.28 -18.03 -2.43
C ARG A 115 -15.49 -16.82 -3.34
N GLY A 116 -16.44 -16.93 -4.27
CA GLY A 116 -16.81 -15.86 -5.20
C GLY A 116 -17.71 -14.79 -4.56
N PHE A 117 -17.21 -14.06 -3.56
CA PHE A 117 -17.89 -12.88 -3.01
C PHE A 117 -17.39 -11.59 -3.64
N ARG A 118 -18.21 -10.52 -3.58
CA ARG A 118 -17.79 -9.18 -4.03
C ARG A 118 -16.57 -8.66 -3.24
N GLU A 119 -16.51 -8.96 -1.94
CA GLU A 119 -15.40 -8.64 -1.06
C GLU A 119 -14.12 -9.34 -1.51
N THR A 120 -14.25 -10.57 -2.00
CA THR A 120 -13.14 -11.35 -2.55
C THR A 120 -12.64 -10.73 -3.86
N ALA A 121 -13.53 -10.35 -4.78
CA ALA A 121 -13.17 -9.69 -6.02
C ALA A 121 -12.39 -8.38 -5.78
N PHE A 122 -12.88 -7.57 -4.84
CA PHE A 122 -12.18 -6.37 -4.39
C PHE A 122 -10.79 -6.69 -3.84
N LEU A 123 -10.67 -7.73 -3.02
CA LEU A 123 -9.39 -8.11 -2.42
C LEU A 123 -8.37 -8.60 -3.46
N TYR A 124 -8.77 -9.38 -4.48
CA TYR A 124 -7.90 -9.78 -5.59
C TYR A 124 -7.37 -8.55 -6.36
N ALA A 125 -8.24 -7.60 -6.69
CA ALA A 125 -7.83 -6.36 -7.34
C ALA A 125 -6.87 -5.54 -6.46
N LEU A 126 -7.19 -5.44 -5.17
CA LEU A 126 -6.42 -4.65 -4.22
C LEU A 126 -5.02 -5.23 -3.95
N THR A 127 -4.91 -6.56 -3.75
CA THR A 127 -3.64 -7.22 -3.52
C THR A 127 -2.76 -7.23 -4.77
N SER A 128 -3.34 -7.41 -5.96
CA SER A 128 -2.58 -7.37 -7.22
C SER A 128 -2.01 -5.98 -7.52
N ALA A 129 -2.79 -4.93 -7.24
CA ALA A 129 -2.40 -3.53 -7.31
C ALA A 129 -1.32 -3.21 -6.27
N GLY A 130 -1.51 -3.66 -5.02
CA GLY A 130 -0.57 -3.44 -3.91
C GLY A 130 0.80 -4.06 -4.17
N VAL A 131 0.86 -5.30 -4.70
CA VAL A 131 2.12 -5.94 -5.10
C VAL A 131 2.79 -5.17 -6.23
N ALA A 132 2.05 -4.84 -7.29
CA ALA A 132 2.60 -4.14 -8.45
C ALA A 132 3.19 -2.78 -8.05
N HIS A 133 2.46 -2.01 -7.24
CA HIS A 133 2.92 -0.71 -6.74
C HIS A 133 4.15 -0.83 -5.83
N ALA A 134 4.13 -1.74 -4.85
CA ALA A 134 5.23 -1.90 -3.91
C ALA A 134 6.54 -2.28 -4.61
N VAL A 135 6.48 -3.19 -5.57
CA VAL A 135 7.63 -3.61 -6.38
C VAL A 135 8.11 -2.46 -7.26
N ALA A 136 7.22 -1.78 -7.99
CA ALA A 136 7.57 -0.65 -8.85
C ALA A 136 8.26 0.49 -8.08
N ARG A 137 7.76 0.79 -6.89
CA ARG A 137 8.36 1.77 -5.97
C ARG A 137 9.72 1.32 -5.47
N ALA A 138 9.89 0.05 -5.11
CA ALA A 138 11.18 -0.49 -4.67
C ALA A 138 12.23 -0.42 -5.79
N CYS A 139 11.84 -0.64 -7.05
CA CYS A 139 12.72 -0.44 -8.20
C CYS A 139 13.23 0.99 -8.29
N ALA A 140 12.34 1.97 -8.16
CA ALA A 140 12.74 3.38 -8.24
C ALA A 140 13.58 3.86 -7.05
N GLN A 141 13.39 3.22 -5.88
CA GLN A 141 14.22 3.47 -4.70
C GLN A 141 15.59 2.77 -4.75
N GLY A 142 15.87 1.98 -5.79
CA GLY A 142 17.10 1.19 -5.89
C GLY A 142 17.18 0.06 -4.84
N ARG A 143 16.05 -0.36 -4.27
CA ARG A 143 15.99 -1.46 -3.28
C ARG A 143 16.12 -2.84 -3.92
N LEU A 144 15.93 -2.94 -5.23
CA LEU A 144 15.99 -4.17 -6.01
C LEU A 144 17.07 -4.02 -7.07
N ILE A 145 17.97 -5.00 -7.17
CA ILE A 145 19.02 -5.03 -8.19
C ILE A 145 18.46 -5.47 -9.54
N SER A 146 17.36 -6.22 -9.54
CA SER A 146 16.70 -6.79 -10.72
C SER A 146 15.95 -5.78 -11.58
N CYS A 147 15.78 -4.54 -11.12
CA CYS A 147 15.07 -3.48 -11.83
C CYS A 147 15.62 -2.10 -11.45
N GLY A 148 15.32 -1.09 -12.28
CA GLY A 148 15.63 0.31 -12.00
C GLY A 148 14.42 1.21 -12.27
N CYS A 149 14.66 2.51 -12.46
CA CYS A 149 13.64 3.49 -12.84
C CYS A 149 12.87 3.07 -14.11
N ASP A 150 11.66 3.61 -14.30
CA ASP A 150 10.87 3.40 -15.51
C ASP A 150 11.70 3.73 -16.79
N PRO A 151 11.89 2.74 -17.70
CA PRO A 151 12.65 2.94 -18.93
C PRO A 151 12.05 3.99 -19.86
N LEU A 152 10.72 4.19 -19.83
CA LEU A 152 10.03 5.15 -20.69
C LEU A 152 10.25 6.59 -20.22
N GLY A 153 10.13 6.86 -18.92
CA GLY A 153 10.50 8.14 -18.32
C GLY A 153 11.99 8.47 -18.52
N TYR A 154 12.86 7.47 -18.37
CA TYR A 154 14.31 7.63 -18.52
C TYR A 154 14.73 7.97 -19.97
N ARG A 155 14.24 7.20 -20.96
CA ARG A 155 14.56 7.46 -22.39
C ARG A 155 13.96 8.76 -22.89
N ALA A 156 12.75 9.09 -22.48
CA ALA A 156 12.09 10.33 -22.90
C ALA A 156 12.74 11.59 -22.30
N ALA A 157 13.43 11.48 -21.16
CA ALA A 157 14.28 12.56 -20.64
C ALA A 157 15.60 12.68 -21.44
N HIS A 158 16.24 11.56 -21.77
CA HIS A 158 17.52 11.55 -22.49
C HIS A 158 17.41 11.96 -23.97
N GLU A 159 16.33 11.59 -24.68
CA GLU A 159 16.14 11.94 -26.10
C GLU A 159 15.71 13.41 -26.29
N ARG A 160 14.94 13.98 -25.35
CA ARG A 160 14.53 15.40 -25.42
C ARG A 160 15.67 16.38 -25.13
N GLY A 161 16.76 15.93 -24.52
CA GLY A 161 17.99 16.72 -24.38
C GLY A 161 18.66 17.09 -25.72
N ARG A 162 18.26 16.48 -26.85
CA ARG A 162 18.78 16.79 -28.20
C ARG A 162 17.88 17.70 -29.06
N SER A 163 16.65 18.01 -28.64
CA SER A 163 15.72 18.86 -29.41
C SER A 163 15.22 20.02 -28.54
N ARG A 164 15.53 21.26 -28.96
CA ARG A 164 15.39 22.51 -28.19
C ARG A 164 13.93 22.88 -27.84
N SER A 165 13.81 23.66 -26.77
CA SER A 165 12.82 24.73 -26.49
C SER A 165 11.51 24.47 -25.73
N ASN A 166 11.36 23.39 -24.95
CA ASN A 166 10.31 23.35 -23.91
C ASN A 166 10.94 23.28 -22.51
N LYS A 167 10.71 24.33 -21.72
CA LYS A 167 11.44 24.68 -20.49
C LYS A 167 10.94 23.94 -19.25
N TRP A 168 10.74 22.63 -19.34
CA TRP A 168 10.54 21.78 -18.18
C TRP A 168 11.19 20.41 -18.42
N GLU A 169 12.15 20.09 -17.58
CA GLU A 169 12.87 18.83 -17.62
C GLU A 169 12.20 17.85 -16.65
N TRP A 170 11.90 16.66 -17.14
CA TRP A 170 11.60 15.54 -16.27
C TRP A 170 12.88 15.15 -15.53
N SER A 171 12.93 15.42 -14.23
CA SER A 171 14.02 14.96 -13.35
C SER A 171 13.48 13.94 -12.35
N GLY A 172 14.36 13.04 -11.88
CA GLY A 172 14.04 12.03 -10.89
C GLY A 172 13.84 10.61 -11.45
N CYS A 173 13.55 9.68 -10.55
CA CYS A 173 13.37 8.27 -10.84
C CYS A 173 11.88 7.90 -10.76
N SER A 174 11.24 7.72 -11.91
CA SER A 174 9.85 7.26 -11.98
C SER A 174 9.74 5.77 -11.62
N HIS A 175 8.64 5.40 -10.98
CA HIS A 175 8.32 4.02 -10.62
C HIS A 175 8.20 3.12 -11.86
N ASN A 176 8.90 1.98 -11.86
CA ASN A 176 8.85 1.00 -12.94
C ASN A 176 7.62 0.09 -12.80
N LEU A 177 6.46 0.64 -13.14
CA LEU A 177 5.18 -0.06 -12.98
C LEU A 177 5.07 -1.29 -13.88
N ALA A 178 5.72 -1.29 -15.05
CA ALA A 178 5.75 -2.45 -15.94
C ALA A 178 6.37 -3.67 -15.25
N TYR A 179 7.53 -3.49 -14.62
CA TYR A 179 8.19 -4.56 -13.85
C TYR A 179 7.33 -5.02 -12.67
N GLY A 180 6.71 -4.08 -11.95
CA GLY A 180 5.80 -4.40 -10.84
C GLY A 180 4.57 -5.22 -11.27
N ILE A 181 3.92 -4.84 -12.37
CA ILE A 181 2.78 -5.56 -12.94
C ILE A 181 3.17 -6.97 -13.39
N GLU A 182 4.31 -7.11 -14.06
CA GLU A 182 4.82 -8.40 -14.52
C GLU A 182 5.10 -9.34 -13.33
N PHE A 183 5.78 -8.84 -12.30
CA PHE A 183 6.02 -9.63 -11.09
C PHE A 183 4.72 -10.01 -10.38
N SER A 184 3.77 -9.07 -10.26
CA SER A 184 2.45 -9.31 -9.66
C SER A 184 1.69 -10.42 -10.40
N LYS A 185 1.71 -10.42 -11.74
CA LYS A 185 1.17 -11.52 -12.56
C LYS A 185 1.87 -12.84 -12.27
N LYS A 186 3.21 -12.87 -12.38
CA LYS A 186 4.02 -14.08 -12.16
C LYS A 186 3.80 -14.67 -10.77
N PHE A 187 3.59 -13.85 -9.75
CA PHE A 187 3.48 -14.31 -8.37
C PHE A 187 2.05 -14.63 -7.92
N LEU A 188 1.04 -13.86 -8.33
CA LEU A 188 -0.33 -14.04 -7.86
C LEU A 188 -1.18 -14.94 -8.77
N ASP A 189 -0.94 -14.90 -10.09
CA ASP A 189 -1.79 -15.63 -11.05
C ASP A 189 -1.40 -17.12 -11.14
N VAL A 190 -0.23 -17.53 -10.67
CA VAL A 190 0.20 -18.95 -10.64
C VAL A 190 -0.70 -19.84 -9.79
N ARG A 191 -1.51 -19.27 -8.89
CA ARG A 191 -2.51 -20.02 -8.11
C ARG A 191 -3.81 -20.27 -8.89
N GLU A 192 -4.04 -19.49 -9.94
CA GLU A 192 -5.27 -19.48 -10.74
C GLU A 192 -5.06 -20.19 -12.10
N GLN A 193 -4.20 -21.22 -12.14
CA GLN A 193 -3.87 -21.96 -13.36
C GLN A 193 -4.90 -23.03 -13.73
N VAL A 194 -5.90 -23.27 -12.88
CA VAL A 194 -6.98 -24.22 -13.16
C VAL A 194 -7.94 -23.57 -14.15
N ASP A 195 -8.37 -24.31 -15.19
CA ASP A 195 -9.33 -23.80 -16.17
C ASP A 195 -10.79 -23.86 -15.65
N ASP A 196 -11.04 -23.23 -14.50
CA ASP A 196 -12.38 -23.08 -13.93
C ASP A 196 -12.85 -21.63 -13.94
N LEU A 197 -14.17 -21.43 -13.85
CA LEU A 197 -14.78 -20.11 -13.87
C LEU A 197 -14.24 -19.22 -12.73
N GLN A 198 -13.99 -19.80 -11.56
CA GLN A 198 -13.46 -19.06 -10.42
C GLN A 198 -12.04 -18.55 -10.69
N SER A 199 -11.13 -19.37 -11.24
CA SER A 199 -9.78 -18.90 -11.61
C SER A 199 -9.83 -17.80 -12.66
N LYS A 200 -10.71 -17.92 -13.66
CA LYS A 200 -10.90 -16.87 -14.68
C LYS A 200 -11.36 -15.54 -14.06
N ILE A 201 -12.32 -15.59 -13.14
CA ILE A 201 -12.79 -14.41 -12.40
C ILE A 201 -11.66 -13.84 -11.52
N ASN A 202 -10.90 -14.68 -10.83
CA ASN A 202 -9.79 -14.24 -9.98
C ASN A 202 -8.69 -13.55 -10.79
N VAL A 203 -8.30 -14.12 -11.94
CA VAL A 203 -7.34 -13.51 -12.88
C VAL A 203 -7.88 -12.20 -13.45
N HIS A 204 -9.17 -12.15 -13.78
CA HIS A 204 -9.83 -10.93 -14.22
C HIS A 204 -9.73 -9.82 -13.16
N ASN A 205 -10.09 -10.11 -11.91
CA ASN A 205 -9.99 -9.16 -10.80
C ASN A 205 -8.55 -8.72 -10.54
N ASN A 206 -7.60 -9.65 -10.59
CA ASN A 206 -6.17 -9.33 -10.50
C ASN A 206 -5.74 -8.36 -11.61
N ASN A 207 -6.20 -8.59 -12.85
CA ASN A 207 -5.91 -7.71 -13.99
C ASN A 207 -6.55 -6.33 -13.84
N ALA A 208 -7.79 -6.24 -13.34
CA ALA A 208 -8.46 -4.98 -13.08
C ALA A 208 -7.64 -4.11 -12.09
N GLY A 209 -7.19 -4.71 -10.98
CA GLY A 209 -6.33 -4.03 -10.01
C GLY A 209 -5.00 -3.52 -10.59
N ARG A 210 -4.32 -4.35 -11.39
CA ARG A 210 -3.04 -3.98 -12.03
C ARG A 210 -3.19 -2.93 -13.13
N SER A 211 -4.38 -2.81 -13.72
CA SER A 211 -4.64 -1.89 -14.83
C SER A 211 -4.91 -0.46 -14.38
N HIS A 212 -5.13 -0.25 -13.08
CA HIS A 212 -5.35 1.08 -12.53
C HIS A 212 -4.04 1.91 -12.60
N ARG A 213 -3.93 2.69 -13.68
CA ARG A 213 -2.76 3.52 -13.96
C ARG A 213 -2.78 4.76 -13.07
N VAL A 214 -1.78 4.91 -12.21
CA VAL A 214 -1.49 6.20 -11.58
C VAL A 214 -0.44 6.95 -12.38
N ASN A 215 -0.65 8.25 -12.51
CA ASN A 215 0.30 9.16 -13.14
C ASN A 215 1.59 9.22 -12.28
N PRO A 216 2.77 8.89 -12.81
CA PRO A 216 4.01 8.77 -12.04
C PRO A 216 4.55 10.06 -11.40
N LYS A 217 3.83 11.19 -11.52
CA LYS A 217 4.33 12.52 -11.12
C LYS A 217 4.21 12.82 -9.62
N ASP A 218 3.35 12.15 -8.88
CA ASP A 218 2.92 12.65 -7.57
C ASP A 218 3.25 11.66 -6.44
N GLY A 219 4.11 12.07 -5.51
CA GLY A 219 4.52 11.29 -4.32
C GLY A 219 3.42 10.91 -3.31
N GLU A 220 2.14 11.19 -3.62
CA GLU A 220 0.92 10.69 -2.95
C GLU A 220 0.35 9.42 -3.62
N GLU A 221 1.21 8.70 -4.34
CA GLU A 221 0.88 7.73 -5.39
C GLU A 221 0.05 6.53 -4.91
N TYR A 222 0.31 6.01 -3.71
CA TYR A 222 -0.35 4.80 -3.21
C TYR A 222 -1.82 5.03 -2.86
N ARG A 223 -2.14 6.05 -2.06
CA ARG A 223 -3.54 6.33 -1.66
C ARG A 223 -4.40 6.72 -2.86
N ARG A 224 -3.82 7.32 -3.90
CA ARG A 224 -4.54 7.61 -5.14
C ARG A 224 -4.74 6.36 -6.00
N LEU A 225 -3.73 5.49 -6.11
CA LEU A 225 -3.85 4.23 -6.83
C LEU A 225 -4.94 3.35 -6.21
N ILE A 226 -4.84 3.16 -4.90
CA ILE A 226 -5.81 2.37 -4.18
C ILE A 226 -7.14 3.10 -4.08
N GLY A 227 -7.15 4.40 -3.81
CA GLY A 227 -8.37 5.21 -3.82
C GLY A 227 -9.12 5.10 -5.15
N ALA A 228 -8.42 5.01 -6.28
CA ALA A 228 -9.03 4.86 -7.59
C ALA A 228 -9.57 3.43 -7.82
N VAL A 229 -8.85 2.38 -7.38
CA VAL A 229 -9.40 1.00 -7.29
C VAL A 229 -10.63 0.94 -6.37
N CYS A 230 -10.63 1.68 -5.27
CA CYS A 230 -11.73 1.75 -4.31
C CYS A 230 -12.91 2.62 -4.79
N SER A 231 -12.66 3.61 -5.64
CA SER A 231 -13.68 4.51 -6.20
C SER A 231 -14.29 3.97 -7.48
N ASP A 232 -13.74 2.91 -8.05
CA ASP A 232 -14.27 2.28 -9.25
C ASP A 232 -15.70 1.79 -8.99
N PRO A 233 -16.72 2.27 -9.73
CA PRO A 233 -18.11 1.90 -9.54
C PRO A 233 -18.36 0.38 -9.60
N ALA A 234 -17.52 -0.37 -10.30
CA ALA A 234 -17.58 -1.84 -10.34
C ALA A 234 -17.36 -2.47 -8.95
N PHE A 235 -16.61 -1.79 -8.07
CA PHE A 235 -16.27 -2.25 -6.73
C PHE A 235 -16.87 -1.38 -5.59
N SER A 236 -17.17 -0.10 -5.87
CA SER A 236 -17.52 0.95 -4.91
C SER A 236 -19.00 0.99 -4.51
N ALA A 237 -19.85 0.11 -5.05
CA ALA A 237 -21.30 0.33 -5.01
C ALA A 237 -21.89 0.46 -3.58
N GLN A 238 -22.08 1.73 -3.21
CA GLN A 238 -22.88 2.22 -2.12
C GLN A 238 -24.36 2.08 -2.49
N GLY A 239 -25.06 1.17 -1.80
CA GLY A 239 -26.35 1.45 -1.17
C GLY A 239 -27.56 1.93 -2.00
N ARG A 240 -27.54 2.05 -3.33
CA ARG A 240 -28.75 2.36 -4.12
C ARG A 240 -28.79 1.56 -5.42
N GLY A 241 -29.80 0.68 -5.52
CA GLY A 241 -30.35 0.12 -6.76
C GLY A 241 -29.33 -0.36 -7.78
N PHE A 242 -28.88 -1.62 -7.67
CA PHE A 242 -28.17 -2.27 -8.77
C PHE A 242 -29.14 -2.65 -9.87
N ASP A 243 -29.05 -1.97 -11.01
CA ASP A 243 -29.53 -2.54 -12.27
C ASP A 243 -28.72 -3.78 -12.58
N SER A 244 -29.43 -4.90 -12.76
CA SER A 244 -28.95 -6.26 -12.93
C SER A 244 -28.04 -6.49 -14.17
N TYR A 245 -27.73 -5.46 -14.94
CA TYR A 245 -27.13 -5.58 -16.27
C TYR A 245 -25.58 -5.54 -16.26
N TYR A 246 -24.94 -4.83 -15.32
CA TYR A 246 -23.47 -4.78 -15.26
C TYR A 246 -22.82 -5.97 -14.54
N TRP A 247 -23.56 -6.66 -13.67
CA TRP A 247 -23.08 -7.88 -13.00
C TRP A 247 -23.01 -9.11 -13.92
N LYS A 248 -23.75 -9.13 -15.03
CA LYS A 248 -23.70 -10.23 -16.01
C LYS A 248 -22.37 -10.32 -16.78
N MET A 249 -21.46 -9.36 -16.59
CA MET A 249 -20.14 -9.36 -17.21
C MET A 249 -19.01 -9.73 -16.23
N PHE A 250 -19.33 -9.94 -14.94
CA PHE A 250 -18.36 -10.19 -13.87
C PHE A 250 -18.63 -11.49 -13.08
N VAL A 251 -19.59 -12.32 -13.52
CA VAL A 251 -19.81 -13.72 -13.10
C VAL A 251 -20.06 -14.56 -14.35
#